data_AF-A0A257X887-F1
#
_entry.id   AF-A0A257X887-F1
#
_cell.length_a   1.000
_cell.length_b   1.000
_cell.length_c   1.000
_cell.angle_alpha   90.00
_cell.angle_beta   90.00
_cell.angle_gamma   90.00
#
_symmetry.space_group_name_H-M   'P 1'
#
loop_
_entity.id
_entity.type
_entity.pdbx_description
1 polymer ?
#
loop_
_entity_poly.entity_id
_entity_poly.type
_entity_poly.pdbx_seq_one_letter_code
_entity_poly.pdbx_strand_id
1 'polypeptide(L)'
;MRLNRFHIAANRWRGAALAATGALVLAACDGGASAVRAPKGGERAVANTTTEAPPPSETRRGDPRDAPVRLVSGKPFWAANRTRTAEENAERAFERNGEAFGAVTVDDYVEAAHRFVANPPKGAETLKRANGDTLIYDPGGNIFAVVSREGAPRALFKPDDGAAYWDVQKARENRRSTVAQGRGAADSG
;
A
#
# COMPACT_ATOMS: atom_id res chain seq x y z
N MET A 1 10.72 57.16 -11.86
CA MET A 1 12.10 56.87 -12.35
C MET A 1 12.51 55.49 -11.87
N ARG A 2 13.04 54.69 -12.82
CA ARG A 2 13.78 53.41 -12.65
C ARG A 2 13.00 52.15 -12.26
N LEU A 3 12.55 51.48 -13.32
CA LEU A 3 12.43 50.03 -13.45
C LEU A 3 13.70 49.30 -12.99
N ASN A 4 13.55 48.09 -12.45
CA ASN A 4 14.62 47.10 -12.50
C ASN A 4 14.06 45.72 -12.90
N ARG A 5 14.33 45.34 -14.15
CA ARG A 5 14.16 44.00 -14.72
C ARG A 5 15.54 43.54 -15.19
N PHE A 6 16.14 42.49 -14.63
CA PHE A 6 17.15 41.69 -15.36
C PHE A 6 17.09 40.22 -14.88
N HIS A 7 16.58 39.31 -15.71
CA HIS A 7 17.28 38.28 -16.52
C HIS A 7 17.55 36.98 -15.74
N ILE A 8 16.77 35.91 -15.98
CA ILE A 8 17.01 34.80 -16.94
C ILE A 8 18.28 34.00 -16.64
N ALA A 9 18.11 32.74 -16.23
CA ALA A 9 19.06 31.66 -16.49
C ALA A 9 18.29 30.38 -16.85
N ALA A 10 18.11 30.17 -18.15
CA ALA A 10 17.66 28.91 -18.73
C ALA A 10 18.86 27.96 -18.81
N ASN A 11 18.81 26.80 -18.14
CA ASN A 11 19.86 25.80 -18.28
C ASN A 11 19.57 24.91 -19.49
N ARG A 12 20.32 25.16 -20.56
CA ARG A 12 20.27 24.42 -21.83
C ARG A 12 21.37 23.37 -21.80
N TRP A 13 21.03 22.09 -21.71
CA TRP A 13 21.95 21.02 -22.10
C TRP A 13 21.69 20.63 -23.55
N ARG A 14 22.59 21.07 -24.43
CA ARG A 14 22.79 20.53 -25.78
C ARG A 14 24.16 19.87 -25.79
N GLY A 15 24.20 18.57 -26.02
CA GLY A 15 25.38 17.82 -26.42
C GLY A 15 24.96 16.85 -27.52
N ALA A 16 25.42 17.11 -28.74
CA ALA A 16 25.19 16.31 -29.93
C ALA A 16 26.39 15.38 -30.18
N ALA A 17 26.15 14.17 -30.69
CA ALA A 17 27.14 13.40 -31.43
C ALA A 17 26.43 12.51 -32.46
N LEU A 18 26.74 12.73 -33.74
CA LEU A 18 26.45 11.90 -34.89
C LEU A 18 27.36 10.66 -34.91
N ALA A 19 26.86 9.51 -35.35
CA ALA A 19 27.41 8.77 -36.49
C ALA A 19 26.63 7.46 -36.74
N ALA A 20 26.49 7.15 -38.03
CA ALA A 20 25.70 6.06 -38.61
C ALA A 20 26.30 4.67 -38.42
N THR A 21 25.43 3.66 -38.43
CA THR A 21 25.60 2.23 -38.81
C THR A 21 24.25 1.56 -38.48
N GLY A 22 23.62 0.66 -39.22
CA GLY A 22 23.94 -0.13 -40.40
C GLY A 22 22.97 -1.32 -40.37
N ALA A 23 22.30 -1.60 -41.50
CA ALA A 23 21.59 -2.82 -41.88
C ALA A 23 20.64 -3.53 -40.87
N LEU A 24 19.34 -3.49 -41.18
CA LEU A 24 18.34 -4.48 -40.77
C LEU A 24 18.70 -5.88 -41.31
N VAL A 25 18.84 -6.85 -40.40
CA VAL A 25 18.73 -8.28 -40.73
C VAL A 25 17.63 -8.87 -39.87
N LEU A 26 16.54 -9.24 -40.53
CA LEU A 26 15.49 -10.13 -40.02
C LEU A 26 16.07 -11.54 -39.91
N ALA A 27 16.21 -12.05 -38.69
CA ALA A 27 16.38 -13.47 -38.43
C ALA A 27 15.20 -13.92 -37.54
N ALA A 28 14.33 -14.70 -38.16
CA ALA A 28 13.29 -15.47 -37.53
C ALA A 28 13.87 -16.72 -36.82
N CYS A 29 13.00 -17.36 -36.03
CA CYS A 29 13.13 -18.67 -35.37
C CYS A 29 13.91 -18.63 -34.04
N ASP A 30 13.47 -19.23 -32.95
CA ASP A 30 12.44 -20.25 -32.76
C ASP A 30 11.86 -20.11 -31.35
N GLY A 31 10.54 -20.20 -31.24
CA GLY A 31 9.87 -20.27 -29.95
C GLY A 31 10.24 -21.59 -29.28
N GLY A 32 11.02 -21.51 -28.21
CA GLY A 32 11.34 -22.65 -27.36
C GLY A 32 10.07 -23.21 -26.72
N ALA A 33 9.39 -24.09 -27.46
CA ALA A 33 8.33 -24.94 -26.95
C ALA A 33 8.96 -25.91 -25.93
N SER A 34 8.87 -25.56 -24.65
CA SER A 34 9.03 -26.55 -23.57
C SER A 34 7.85 -27.52 -23.66
N ALA A 35 8.00 -28.54 -24.51
CA ALA A 35 7.05 -29.63 -24.65
C ALA A 35 7.17 -30.53 -23.41
N VAL A 36 6.28 -30.32 -22.44
CA VAL A 36 6.07 -31.29 -21.36
C VAL A 36 5.45 -32.53 -22.00
N ARG A 37 6.23 -33.61 -22.10
CA ARG A 37 5.73 -34.90 -22.55
C ARG A 37 4.81 -35.45 -21.47
N ALA A 38 3.52 -35.61 -21.78
CA ALA A 38 2.61 -36.39 -20.96
C ALA A 38 3.04 -37.87 -20.97
N PRO A 39 3.13 -38.54 -19.81
CA PRO A 39 3.41 -39.97 -19.79
C PRO A 39 2.21 -40.74 -20.33
N LYS A 40 2.45 -41.57 -21.36
CA LYS A 40 1.50 -42.61 -21.78
C LYS A 40 1.44 -43.68 -20.70
N GLY A 41 0.23 -44.08 -20.37
CA GLY A 41 -0.04 -45.08 -19.35
C GLY A 41 0.52 -46.46 -19.70
N GLY A 42 0.84 -47.20 -18.63
CA GLY A 42 1.04 -48.65 -18.66
C GLY A 42 2.50 -49.08 -18.63
N GLU A 43 3.12 -49.01 -17.45
CA GLU A 43 3.94 -50.13 -16.95
C GLU A 43 4.13 -49.96 -15.43
N ARG A 44 3.77 -51.00 -14.67
CA ARG A 44 3.97 -51.04 -13.22
C ARG A 44 5.45 -51.32 -12.95
N ALA A 45 6.14 -50.38 -12.29
CA ALA A 45 7.40 -50.67 -11.62
C ALA A 45 7.25 -50.29 -10.14
N VAL A 46 7.33 -51.32 -9.29
CA VAL A 46 7.32 -51.20 -7.84
C VAL A 46 8.70 -50.65 -7.44
N ALA A 47 8.76 -49.38 -7.08
CA ALA A 47 9.94 -48.77 -6.48
C ALA A 47 9.63 -48.49 -5.01
N ASN A 48 10.40 -49.12 -4.12
CA ASN A 48 10.39 -48.89 -2.68
C ASN A 48 10.44 -47.38 -2.40
N THR A 49 9.29 -46.84 -1.99
CA THR A 49 9.19 -45.46 -1.54
C THR A 49 9.55 -45.47 -0.07
N THR A 50 10.77 -45.06 0.26
CA THR A 50 11.04 -44.48 1.58
C THR A 50 10.05 -43.33 1.72
N THR A 51 9.06 -43.50 2.59
CA THR A 51 8.12 -42.45 2.97
C THR A 51 8.90 -41.37 3.70
N GLU A 52 9.51 -40.47 2.94
CA GLU A 52 9.79 -39.14 3.45
C GLU A 52 8.44 -38.45 3.53
N ALA A 53 7.98 -38.23 4.76
CA ALA A 53 6.74 -37.55 5.01
C ALA A 53 6.76 -36.21 4.25
N PRO A 54 5.72 -35.88 3.47
CA PRO A 54 5.63 -34.54 2.92
C PRO A 54 5.74 -33.56 4.10
N PRO A 55 6.46 -32.41 3.94
CA PRO A 55 6.45 -31.38 4.96
C PRO A 55 4.99 -31.11 5.32
N PRO A 56 4.66 -30.87 6.60
CA PRO A 56 3.28 -30.67 7.01
C PRO A 56 2.69 -29.64 6.07
N SER A 57 1.68 -30.07 5.32
CA SER A 57 0.89 -29.21 4.45
C SER A 57 0.55 -28.03 5.32
N GLU A 58 0.99 -26.81 4.94
CA GLU A 58 0.62 -25.61 5.66
C GLU A 58 -0.88 -25.72 5.91
N THR A 59 -1.26 -25.95 7.18
CA THR A 59 -2.63 -25.95 7.61
C THR A 59 -3.20 -24.69 7.00
N ARG A 60 -4.20 -24.82 6.10
CA ARG A 60 -4.79 -23.72 5.34
C ARG A 60 -4.95 -22.55 6.30
N ARG A 61 -3.99 -21.62 6.31
CA ARG A 61 -3.97 -20.54 7.29
C ARG A 61 -5.27 -19.79 7.06
N GLY A 62 -6.10 -19.68 8.10
CA GLY A 62 -7.36 -18.94 8.03
C GLY A 62 -7.12 -17.51 7.54
N ASP A 63 -8.18 -16.80 7.17
CA ASP A 63 -8.04 -15.39 6.82
C ASP A 63 -7.40 -14.63 8.00
N PRO A 64 -6.27 -13.93 7.83
CA PRO A 64 -5.59 -13.25 8.94
C PRO A 64 -6.45 -12.20 9.65
N ARG A 65 -7.57 -11.78 9.03
CA ARG A 65 -8.55 -10.88 9.64
C ARG A 65 -9.41 -11.54 10.73
N ASP A 66 -9.48 -12.87 10.73
CA ASP A 66 -10.24 -13.64 11.70
C ASP A 66 -9.36 -14.04 12.91
N ALA A 67 -8.06 -13.76 12.86
CA ALA A 67 -7.16 -13.98 13.98
C ALA A 67 -7.55 -13.10 15.18
N PRO A 68 -7.40 -13.60 16.43
CA PRO A 68 -7.66 -12.79 17.61
C PRO A 68 -6.72 -11.59 17.64
N VAL A 69 -7.28 -10.39 17.82
CA VAL A 69 -6.52 -9.14 17.87
C VAL A 69 -6.53 -8.60 19.30
N ARG A 70 -5.35 -8.27 19.84
CA ARG A 70 -5.25 -7.63 21.16
C ARG A 70 -5.93 -6.25 21.14
N LEU A 71 -6.37 -5.75 22.29
CA LEU A 71 -7.08 -4.47 22.38
C LEU A 71 -6.22 -3.39 23.07
N VAL A 72 -6.34 -2.16 22.61
CA VAL A 72 -5.79 -0.94 23.23
C VAL A 72 -6.96 -0.03 23.54
N SER A 73 -7.20 0.24 24.82
CA SER A 73 -8.34 1.07 25.28
C SER A 73 -9.71 0.61 24.71
N GLY A 74 -9.90 -0.71 24.61
CA GLY A 74 -11.14 -1.32 24.07
C GLY A 74 -11.28 -1.25 22.54
N LYS A 75 -10.27 -0.78 21.81
CA LYS A 75 -10.22 -0.77 20.34
C LYS A 75 -9.21 -1.79 19.84
N PRO A 76 -9.37 -2.35 18.62
CA PRO A 76 -8.38 -3.29 18.09
C PRO A 76 -7.00 -2.64 17.99
N PHE A 77 -5.97 -3.39 18.36
CA PHE A 77 -4.57 -2.97 18.38
C PHE A 77 -4.14 -2.29 17.08
N TRP A 78 -4.40 -2.98 15.97
CA TRP A 78 -4.18 -2.46 14.62
C TRP A 78 -5.15 -3.15 13.66
N ALA A 79 -5.33 -2.60 12.46
CA ALA A 79 -6.17 -3.23 11.46
C ALA A 79 -5.45 -4.38 10.74
N ALA A 80 -6.07 -5.56 10.74
CA ALA A 80 -5.67 -6.69 9.90
C ALA A 80 -6.11 -6.50 8.43
N ASN A 81 -5.51 -7.27 7.52
CA ASN A 81 -5.94 -7.36 6.13
C ASN A 81 -5.88 -8.81 5.63
N ARG A 82 -6.33 -9.06 4.39
CA ARG A 82 -6.42 -10.41 3.80
C ARG A 82 -5.11 -11.18 3.74
N THR A 83 -3.98 -10.51 3.92
CA THR A 83 -2.64 -11.09 3.77
C THR A 83 -1.82 -11.07 5.06
N ARG A 84 -2.24 -10.30 6.07
CA ARG A 84 -1.45 -10.04 7.28
C ARG A 84 -2.36 -9.76 8.47
N THR A 85 -1.96 -10.30 9.61
CA THR A 85 -2.54 -10.07 10.93
C THR A 85 -2.41 -8.60 11.36
N ALA A 86 -3.07 -8.24 12.47
CA ALA A 86 -2.96 -6.90 13.04
C ALA A 86 -1.52 -6.61 13.49
N GLU A 87 -0.90 -7.57 14.16
CA GLU A 87 0.45 -7.50 14.72
C GLU A 87 1.49 -7.29 13.61
N GLU A 88 1.47 -8.11 12.56
CA GLU A 88 2.38 -7.97 11.41
C GLU A 88 2.20 -6.62 10.69
N ASN A 89 0.97 -6.12 10.58
CA ASN A 89 0.73 -4.82 9.96
C ASN A 89 1.23 -3.66 10.83
N ALA A 90 1.08 -3.76 12.15
CA ALA A 90 1.58 -2.77 13.09
C ALA A 90 3.11 -2.73 13.09
N GLU A 91 3.76 -3.89 13.16
CA GLU A 91 5.22 -4.00 13.11
C GLU A 91 5.78 -3.38 11.83
N ARG A 92 5.21 -3.76 10.68
CA ARG A 92 5.60 -3.15 9.40
C ARG A 92 5.35 -1.65 9.34
N ALA A 93 4.30 -1.14 9.99
CA ALA A 93 4.03 0.30 10.00
C ALA A 93 5.04 1.03 10.90
N PHE A 94 5.40 0.43 12.03
CA PHE A 94 6.43 0.89 12.94
C PHE A 94 7.81 0.91 12.26
N GLU A 95 8.24 -0.16 11.59
CA GLU A 95 9.54 -0.21 10.89
C GLU A 95 9.72 0.94 9.89
N ARG A 96 8.64 1.34 9.20
CA ARG A 96 8.70 2.40 8.19
C ARG A 96 8.61 3.81 8.77
N ASN A 97 7.91 3.99 9.88
CA ASN A 97 7.49 5.32 10.32
C ASN A 97 7.78 5.61 11.80
N GLY A 98 8.14 4.62 12.60
CA GLY A 98 8.26 4.70 14.06
C GLY A 98 9.22 5.79 14.51
N GLU A 99 10.37 5.90 13.85
CA GLU A 99 11.39 6.92 14.12
C GLU A 99 10.81 8.34 14.00
N ALA A 100 9.96 8.61 13.00
CA ALA A 100 9.36 9.93 12.78
C ALA A 100 8.41 10.37 13.92
N PHE A 101 8.01 9.44 14.79
CA PHE A 101 7.19 9.66 15.98
C PHE A 101 7.95 9.43 17.30
N GLY A 102 9.27 9.19 17.23
CA GLY A 102 10.08 8.90 18.41
C GLY A 102 9.69 7.60 19.13
N ALA A 103 9.04 6.66 18.43
CA ALA A 103 8.67 5.38 18.99
C ALA A 103 9.89 4.45 19.02
N VAL A 104 10.10 3.76 20.15
CA VAL A 104 11.19 2.79 20.32
C VAL A 104 10.69 1.37 20.10
N THR A 105 9.42 1.12 20.39
CA THR A 105 8.76 -0.16 20.22
C THR A 105 7.50 -0.06 19.34
N VAL A 106 7.02 -1.21 18.86
CA VAL A 106 5.74 -1.29 18.13
C VAL A 106 4.59 -0.79 19.00
N ASP A 107 4.59 -1.10 20.30
CA ASP A 107 3.56 -0.66 21.23
C ASP A 107 3.55 0.87 21.40
N ASP A 108 4.71 1.53 21.54
CA ASP A 108 4.80 3.00 21.61
C ASP A 108 4.19 3.67 20.36
N TYR A 109 4.49 3.08 19.20
CA TYR A 109 4.01 3.59 17.92
C TYR A 109 2.51 3.39 17.74
N VAL A 110 1.98 2.24 18.15
CA VAL A 110 0.55 1.97 18.13
C VAL A 110 -0.19 2.86 19.12
N GLU A 111 0.37 3.10 20.30
CA GLU A 111 -0.19 4.06 21.26
C GLU A 111 -0.21 5.48 20.67
N ALA A 112 0.86 5.91 19.99
CA ALA A 112 0.89 7.19 19.30
C ALA A 112 -0.20 7.30 18.22
N ALA A 113 -0.45 6.22 17.47
CA ALA A 113 -1.52 6.16 16.49
C ALA A 113 -2.91 6.26 17.14
N HIS A 114 -3.18 5.46 18.19
CA HIS A 114 -4.43 5.52 18.94
C HIS A 114 -4.69 6.90 19.54
N ARG A 115 -3.67 7.51 20.16
CA ARG A 115 -3.75 8.88 20.69
C ARG A 115 -4.13 9.88 19.61
N PHE A 116 -3.44 9.84 18.47
CA PHE A 116 -3.69 10.77 17.37
C PHE A 116 -5.10 10.61 16.79
N VAL A 117 -5.57 9.38 16.57
CA VAL A 117 -6.91 9.16 15.99
C VAL A 117 -8.04 9.43 16.98
N ALA A 118 -7.81 9.22 18.28
CA ALA A 118 -8.80 9.50 19.31
C ALA A 118 -8.92 11.00 19.62
N ASN A 119 -7.80 11.73 19.62
CA ASN A 119 -7.73 13.14 19.95
C ASN A 119 -6.81 13.89 18.95
N PRO A 120 -7.25 14.08 17.70
CA PRO A 120 -6.45 14.79 16.73
C PRO A 120 -6.26 16.27 17.14
N PRO A 121 -5.11 16.88 16.82
CA PRO A 121 -4.85 18.28 17.13
C PRO A 121 -5.90 19.24 16.54
N LYS A 122 -6.01 20.44 17.14
CA LYS A 122 -6.87 21.50 16.59
C LYS A 122 -6.38 21.88 15.19
N GLY A 123 -7.30 21.92 14.23
CA GLY A 123 -6.99 22.20 12.83
C GLY A 123 -6.73 20.96 11.98
N ALA A 124 -6.76 19.76 12.57
CA ALA A 124 -6.76 18.53 11.79
C ALA A 124 -8.02 18.44 10.92
N GLU A 125 -7.81 18.11 9.65
CA GLU A 125 -8.85 17.85 8.67
C GLU A 125 -9.21 16.37 8.67
N THR A 126 -10.49 16.04 8.42
CA THR A 126 -10.96 14.66 8.37
C THR A 126 -11.78 14.38 7.12
N LEU A 127 -11.74 13.13 6.66
CA LEU A 127 -12.51 12.67 5.51
C LEU A 127 -13.00 11.24 5.76
N LYS A 128 -14.32 11.03 5.72
CA LYS A 128 -14.91 9.70 5.82
C LYS A 128 -14.99 9.06 4.43
N ARG A 129 -14.52 7.83 4.32
CA ARG A 129 -14.63 7.00 3.11
C ARG A 129 -15.94 6.22 3.09
N ALA A 130 -16.38 5.82 1.90
CA ALA A 130 -17.57 4.98 1.74
C ALA A 130 -17.50 3.61 2.47
N ASN A 131 -16.30 3.07 2.71
CA ASN A 131 -16.12 1.81 3.46
C ASN A 131 -16.20 2.00 4.98
N GLY A 132 -16.38 3.24 5.47
CA GLY A 132 -16.43 3.57 6.90
C GLY A 132 -15.08 3.95 7.52
N ASP A 133 -13.96 3.82 6.80
CA ASP A 133 -12.68 4.32 7.28
C ASP A 133 -12.71 5.86 7.36
N THR A 134 -11.97 6.42 8.32
CA THR A 134 -11.75 7.87 8.42
C THR A 134 -10.28 8.18 8.19
N LEU A 135 -9.99 9.13 7.31
CA LEU A 135 -8.67 9.74 7.15
C LEU A 135 -8.62 10.98 8.02
N ILE A 136 -7.45 11.23 8.59
CA ILE A 136 -7.16 12.39 9.43
C ILE A 136 -5.83 12.96 8.95
N TYR A 137 -5.79 14.27 8.72
CA TYR A 137 -4.55 14.98 8.39
C TYR A 137 -4.40 16.18 9.32
N ASP A 138 -3.29 16.27 10.04
CA ASP A 138 -2.90 17.45 10.80
C ASP A 138 -1.86 18.25 10.01
N PRO A 139 -2.19 19.46 9.53
CA PRO A 139 -1.24 20.32 8.83
C PRO A 139 -0.11 20.83 9.74
N GLY A 140 -0.35 20.97 11.05
CA GLY A 140 0.63 21.54 11.98
C GLY A 140 1.80 20.60 12.25
N GLY A 141 1.51 19.33 12.53
CA GLY A 141 2.51 18.28 12.71
C GLY A 141 2.91 17.56 11.44
N ASN A 142 2.26 17.87 10.30
CA ASN A 142 2.32 17.09 9.07
C ASN A 142 2.09 15.59 9.33
N ILE A 143 0.99 15.24 9.98
CA ILE A 143 0.67 13.86 10.36
C ILE A 143 -0.56 13.40 9.60
N PHE A 144 -0.45 12.27 8.93
CA PHE A 144 -1.56 11.59 8.29
C PHE A 144 -1.86 10.26 9.00
N ALA A 145 -3.13 10.00 9.24
CA ALA A 145 -3.60 8.72 9.76
C ALA A 145 -4.84 8.21 9.02
N VAL A 146 -5.03 6.89 9.11
CA VAL A 146 -6.28 6.23 8.72
C VAL A 146 -6.72 5.37 9.88
N VAL A 147 -8.00 5.45 10.22
CA VAL A 147 -8.64 4.60 11.23
C VAL A 147 -9.82 3.87 10.60
N SER A 148 -10.00 2.59 10.94
CA SER A 148 -11.15 1.82 10.50
C SER A 148 -12.43 2.28 11.20
N ARG A 149 -13.58 1.87 10.67
CA ARG A 149 -14.88 2.14 11.29
C ARG A 149 -14.97 1.59 12.72
N GLU A 150 -14.29 0.48 12.99
CA GLU A 150 -14.24 -0.20 14.29
C GLU A 150 -13.28 0.52 15.27
N GLY A 151 -12.50 1.50 14.80
CA GLY A 151 -11.56 2.27 15.59
C GLY A 151 -10.13 1.72 15.58
N ALA A 152 -9.82 0.77 14.69
CA ALA A 152 -8.47 0.22 14.56
C ALA A 152 -7.60 1.14 13.69
N PRO A 153 -6.44 1.63 14.16
CA PRO A 153 -5.50 2.33 13.30
C PRO A 153 -5.07 1.44 12.12
N ARG A 154 -5.04 2.03 10.93
CA ARG A 154 -4.62 1.42 9.67
C ARG A 154 -3.30 1.99 9.17
N ALA A 155 -3.05 3.26 9.46
CA ALA A 155 -1.83 3.97 9.11
C ALA A 155 -1.62 5.16 10.04
N LEU A 156 -0.35 5.50 10.26
CA LEU A 156 0.13 6.75 10.84
C LEU A 156 1.46 7.05 10.13
N PHE A 157 1.67 8.25 9.60
CA PHE A 157 2.97 8.64 9.02
C PHE A 157 3.01 10.15 8.79
N LYS A 158 4.21 10.69 8.49
CA LYS A 158 4.37 12.05 8.01
C LYS A 158 4.56 12.02 6.48
N PRO A 159 3.64 12.55 5.67
CA PRO A 159 3.79 12.53 4.22
C PRO A 159 4.91 13.48 3.77
N ASP A 160 5.74 13.04 2.84
CA ASP A 160 6.84 13.86 2.28
C ASP A 160 6.31 15.12 1.56
N ASP A 161 5.19 15.00 0.87
CA ASP A 161 4.54 16.09 0.12
C ASP A 161 3.63 16.99 0.99
N GLY A 162 3.57 16.74 2.30
CA GLY A 162 2.77 17.52 3.23
C GLY A 162 1.30 17.67 2.81
N ALA A 163 0.81 18.92 2.74
CA ALA A 163 -0.57 19.23 2.40
C ALA A 163 -0.98 18.76 1.00
N ALA A 164 -0.04 18.68 0.05
CA ALA A 164 -0.35 18.18 -1.29
C ALA A 164 -0.76 16.70 -1.27
N TYR A 165 -0.22 15.90 -0.34
CA TYR A 165 -0.69 14.53 -0.12
C TYR A 165 -2.17 14.50 0.27
N TRP A 166 -2.59 15.41 1.15
CA TRP A 166 -3.97 15.51 1.61
C TRP A 166 -4.93 15.91 0.49
N ASP A 167 -4.55 16.85 -0.37
CA ASP A 167 -5.36 17.25 -1.52
C ASP A 167 -5.58 16.09 -2.50
N VAL A 168 -4.55 15.27 -2.71
CA VAL A 168 -4.67 14.04 -3.51
C VAL A 168 -5.66 13.06 -2.87
N GLN A 169 -5.65 12.90 -1.54
CA GLN A 169 -6.62 12.03 -0.85
C GLN A 169 -8.06 12.53 -1.03
N LYS A 170 -8.31 13.83 -0.86
CA LYS A 170 -9.63 14.46 -1.08
C LYS A 170 -10.11 14.25 -2.52
N ALA A 171 -9.25 14.52 -3.50
CA ALA A 171 -9.59 14.36 -4.92
C ALA A 171 -9.89 12.89 -5.28
N ARG A 172 -9.15 11.93 -4.70
CA ARG A 172 -9.38 10.49 -4.91
C ARG A 172 -10.70 10.02 -4.30
N GLU A 173 -11.10 10.53 -3.14
CA GLU A 173 -12.41 10.20 -2.56
C GLU A 173 -13.54 10.82 -3.39
N ASN A 174 -13.43 12.09 -3.77
CA ASN A 174 -14.45 12.75 -4.59
C ASN A 174 -14.68 12.05 -5.94
N ARG A 175 -13.60 11.56 -6.57
CA ARG A 175 -13.74 10.75 -7.79
C ARG A 175 -14.45 9.41 -7.55
N ARG A 176 -14.23 8.79 -6.39
CA ARG A 176 -14.90 7.52 -6.05
C ARG A 176 -16.38 7.73 -5.75
N SER A 177 -16.74 8.82 -5.06
CA SER A 177 -18.14 9.14 -4.79
C SER A 177 -18.92 9.45 -6.07
N THR A 178 -18.36 10.21 -7.00
CA THR A 178 -19.02 10.52 -8.28
C THR A 178 -19.24 9.26 -9.14
N VAL A 179 -18.25 8.37 -9.22
CA VAL A 179 -18.39 7.10 -9.95
C VAL A 179 -19.45 6.21 -9.30
N ALA A 180 -19.53 6.16 -7.97
CA ALA A 180 -20.56 5.38 -7.27
C ALA A 180 -21.97 5.93 -7.53
N GLN A 181 -22.14 7.25 -7.53
CA GLN A 181 -23.41 7.91 -7.83
C GLN A 181 -23.86 7.66 -9.27
N GLY A 182 -22.96 7.75 -10.24
CA GLY A 182 -23.28 7.49 -11.64
C GLY A 182 -23.73 6.04 -11.91
N ARG A 183 -23.17 5.06 -11.18
CA ARG A 183 -23.62 3.65 -11.27
C ARG A 183 -25.01 3.44 -10.68
N GLY A 184 -25.31 4.06 -9.54
CA GLY A 184 -26.63 3.94 -8.92
C GLY A 184 -27.76 4.55 -9.77
N ALA A 185 -27.48 5.65 -10.47
CA ALA A 185 -28.44 6.27 -11.37
C ALA A 185 -28.72 5.44 -12.63
N ALA A 186 -27.74 4.69 -13.14
CA ALA A 186 -27.88 3.84 -14.32
C ALA A 186 -28.63 2.52 -14.05
N ASP A 187 -28.70 2.06 -12.80
CA ASP A 187 -29.42 0.85 -12.40
C ASP A 187 -30.89 1.13 -12.02
N SER A 188 -31.27 2.41 -11.92
CA SER A 188 -32.58 2.85 -11.44
C SER A 188 -33.52 3.39 -12.54
N GLY A 189 -33.13 3.29 -13.82
CA GLY A 189 -33.90 3.80 -14.98
C GLY A 189 -33.99 2.78 -16.09
#